data_AF-R7BI74-F1
#
_entry.id   AF-R7BI74-F1
#
_cell.length_a   1.000
_cell.length_b   1.000
_cell.length_c   1.000
_cell.angle_alpha   90.00
_cell.angle_beta   90.00
_cell.angle_gamma   90.00
#
_symmetry.space_group_name_H-M   'P 1'
#
loop_
_entity.id
_entity.type
_entity.pdbx_description
1 polymer ?
#
loop_
_entity_poly.entity_id
_entity_poly.type
_entity_poly.pdbx_seq_one_letter_code
_entity_poly.pdbx_strand_id
1 'polypeptide(L)'
;MDIFNVLNMLGGLALFLYGMNAMGDGLAKVSGGRLESVLEKLTKKRIMAVLLGAAVTAVIQSSSATTVMVVGFVNSGIMKLNQAIGIIMGANIGTTITSWILALTGIQSDNIFVSLLKPSSFSPILAVIGAAFILFSKKDRKKDIGTIMVGFAILMFGMETMSAAVKPLANVPQFTNMFTMFTNPVLGMIVGAVLTAVIQSSSASVGILQALCATGGVTMASAIPIIMGQNIGTCVTSLISAAGANKNAKRAALVHFYFNLIGTIIFMVVFYTLNAFLHFEILNMTANAWLIALVHSCFNIAATILFMPFGDLLAKLACLTIRDKKETNETTAESDSLEKDFQVLDPRFLESPAFAVQQCKNVAVKMANSARDGLFLSMELLESYDEEKAGLVLHYEDIVDRYEDELGTYLVKLNGKSLTKKDSQIVSMLLHVIGDFERISDHAVNIKEAAEEMRDKKLKFSDKAAAELKVYTTAIHEIVNMAFDAFTTENVEAAGNVEPLEEVMDYLKAELKDRHVRRLRKGKCTIELGFVLTDLITNYERVADHCSNIAVCLIQVVGNDGFDTHEYLDNIKSKDNEEFKIKVHWYKEKYELP
;
A
#
# COMPACT_ATOMS: atom_id res chain seq x y z
N MET A 1 -7.41 -37.57 -23.86
CA MET A 1 -7.40 -36.93 -22.53
C MET A 1 -8.50 -37.56 -21.73
N ASP A 2 -8.20 -38.21 -20.62
CA ASP A 2 -9.22 -38.61 -19.66
C ASP A 2 -9.52 -37.45 -18.69
N ILE A 3 -10.54 -37.62 -17.86
CA ILE A 3 -10.92 -36.61 -16.85
C ILE A 3 -9.78 -36.31 -15.87
N PHE A 4 -8.92 -37.28 -15.58
CA PHE A 4 -7.78 -37.13 -14.68
C PHE A 4 -6.71 -36.19 -15.23
N ASN A 5 -6.47 -36.21 -16.54
CA ASN A 5 -5.55 -35.26 -17.18
C ASN A 5 -6.06 -33.81 -17.09
N VAL A 6 -7.36 -33.58 -17.25
CA VAL A 6 -7.96 -32.25 -17.06
C VAL A 6 -7.81 -31.80 -15.61
N LEU A 7 -8.12 -32.67 -14.65
CA LEU A 7 -8.00 -32.38 -13.23
C LEU A 7 -6.54 -32.09 -12.83
N ASN A 8 -5.57 -32.86 -13.34
CA ASN A 8 -4.16 -32.63 -13.10
C ASN A 8 -3.67 -31.30 -13.73
N MET A 9 -4.18 -30.94 -14.90
CA MET A 9 -3.89 -29.64 -15.51
C MET A 9 -4.43 -28.48 -14.66
N LEU A 10 -5.69 -28.57 -14.20
CA LEU A 10 -6.29 -27.56 -13.33
C LEU A 10 -5.61 -27.49 -11.95
N GLY A 11 -5.28 -28.63 -11.35
CA GLY A 11 -4.54 -28.71 -10.10
C GLY A 11 -3.12 -28.15 -10.22
N GLY A 12 -2.42 -28.47 -11.32
CA GLY A 12 -1.13 -27.90 -11.65
C GLY A 12 -1.19 -26.38 -11.82
N LEU A 13 -2.23 -25.86 -12.49
CA LEU A 13 -2.46 -24.43 -12.63
C LEU A 13 -2.74 -23.76 -11.28
N ALA A 14 -3.56 -24.38 -10.42
CA ALA A 14 -3.85 -23.86 -9.09
C ALA A 14 -2.58 -23.77 -8.22
N LEU A 15 -1.76 -24.83 -8.20
CA LEU A 15 -0.47 -24.83 -7.52
C LEU A 15 0.47 -23.79 -8.12
N PHE A 16 0.52 -23.67 -9.44
CA PHE A 16 1.33 -22.68 -10.13
C PHE A 16 0.97 -21.25 -9.72
N LEU A 17 -0.33 -20.91 -9.73
CA LEU A 17 -0.83 -19.60 -9.32
C LEU A 17 -0.58 -19.33 -7.84
N TYR A 18 -0.81 -20.30 -6.97
CA TYR A 18 -0.52 -20.18 -5.54
C TYR A 18 0.97 -19.96 -5.28
N GLY A 19 1.83 -20.75 -5.91
CA GLY A 19 3.28 -20.63 -5.78
C GLY A 19 3.79 -19.27 -6.25
N MET A 20 3.23 -18.75 -7.35
CA MET A 20 3.52 -17.40 -7.85
C MET A 20 3.09 -16.31 -6.87
N ASN A 21 1.88 -16.43 -6.32
CA ASN A 21 1.37 -15.48 -5.32
C ASN A 21 2.23 -15.50 -4.04
N ALA A 22 2.47 -16.68 -3.46
CA ALA A 22 3.29 -16.83 -2.25
C ALA A 22 4.73 -16.32 -2.45
N MET A 23 5.32 -16.59 -3.61
CA MET A 23 6.64 -16.08 -3.97
C MET A 23 6.64 -14.54 -4.10
N GLY A 24 5.65 -13.98 -4.79
CA GLY A 24 5.48 -12.53 -4.95
C GLY A 24 5.27 -11.80 -3.62
N ASP A 25 4.38 -12.31 -2.77
CA ASP A 25 4.11 -11.79 -1.43
C ASP A 25 5.36 -11.81 -0.56
N GLY A 26 6.11 -12.93 -0.57
CA GLY A 26 7.37 -13.04 0.16
C GLY A 26 8.42 -12.01 -0.32
N LEU A 27 8.53 -11.80 -1.65
CA LEU A 27 9.44 -10.80 -2.22
C LEU A 27 9.02 -9.37 -1.85
N ALA A 28 7.72 -9.07 -1.89
CA ALA A 28 7.17 -7.79 -1.47
C ALA A 28 7.48 -7.51 0.02
N LYS A 29 7.22 -8.47 0.91
CA LYS A 29 7.53 -8.37 2.35
C LYS A 29 9.02 -8.15 2.62
N VAL A 30 9.90 -8.88 1.93
CA VAL A 30 11.36 -8.71 2.05
C VAL A 30 11.82 -7.33 1.56
N SER A 31 11.13 -6.75 0.56
CA SER A 31 11.43 -5.42 0.03
C SER A 31 10.93 -4.27 0.93
N GLY A 32 9.90 -4.52 1.75
CA GLY A 32 9.38 -3.59 2.75
C GLY A 32 8.88 -2.26 2.16
N GLY A 33 8.24 -2.29 0.98
CA GLY A 33 7.65 -1.10 0.34
C GLY A 33 8.67 -0.11 -0.26
N ARG A 34 9.98 -0.40 -0.14
CA ARG A 34 11.04 0.51 -0.61
C ARG A 34 11.00 0.70 -2.12
N LEU A 35 10.66 -0.33 -2.88
CA LEU A 35 10.61 -0.27 -4.34
C LEU A 35 9.49 0.66 -4.83
N GLU A 36 8.37 0.64 -4.13
CA GLU A 36 7.20 1.46 -4.34
C GLU A 36 7.44 2.91 -3.91
N SER A 37 8.07 3.14 -2.75
CA SER A 37 8.52 4.50 -2.36
C SER A 37 9.53 5.09 -3.35
N VAL A 38 10.33 4.25 -4.00
CA VAL A 38 11.28 4.69 -5.02
C VAL A 38 10.55 5.03 -6.33
N LEU A 39 9.48 4.31 -6.68
CA LEU A 39 8.58 4.67 -7.79
C LEU A 39 7.87 6.00 -7.57
N GLU A 40 7.48 6.30 -6.32
CA GLU A 40 6.93 7.60 -5.93
C GLU A 40 7.94 8.75 -6.11
N LYS A 41 9.21 8.54 -5.74
CA LYS A 41 10.21 9.61 -5.63
C LYS A 41 11.05 9.89 -6.89
N LEU A 42 10.93 9.10 -7.96
CA LEU A 42 11.75 9.20 -9.18
C LEU A 42 10.92 9.50 -10.44
N THR A 43 11.45 9.96 -11.58
CA THR A 43 12.50 10.94 -11.94
C THR A 43 12.07 11.53 -13.30
N LYS A 44 12.51 12.73 -13.66
CA LYS A 44 12.19 13.40 -14.94
C LYS A 44 12.67 12.64 -16.19
N LYS A 45 13.58 11.66 -16.05
CA LYS A 45 14.21 10.95 -17.18
C LYS A 45 13.48 9.64 -17.52
N ARG A 46 12.97 9.53 -18.75
CA ARG A 46 12.21 8.36 -19.25
C ARG A 46 12.95 7.02 -19.13
N ILE A 47 14.25 6.96 -19.41
CA ILE A 47 15.03 5.72 -19.34
C ILE A 47 15.03 5.15 -17.92
N MET A 48 15.20 6.01 -16.91
CA MET A 48 15.18 5.58 -15.52
C MET A 48 13.80 5.07 -15.10
N ALA A 49 12.72 5.68 -15.60
CA ALA A 49 11.36 5.19 -15.38
C ALA A 49 11.16 3.79 -15.97
N VAL A 50 11.69 3.52 -17.17
CA VAL A 50 11.65 2.18 -17.80
C VAL A 50 12.47 1.17 -17.00
N LEU A 51 13.71 1.48 -16.64
CA LEU A 51 14.55 0.58 -15.86
C LEU A 51 13.93 0.26 -14.50
N LEU A 52 13.33 1.25 -13.86
CA LEU A 52 12.66 1.08 -12.58
C LEU A 52 11.41 0.20 -12.72
N GLY A 53 10.53 0.47 -13.70
CA GLY A 53 9.36 -0.39 -13.95
C GLY A 53 9.75 -1.84 -14.25
N ALA A 54 10.84 -2.03 -15.01
CA ALA A 54 11.39 -3.35 -15.29
C ALA A 54 11.91 -4.02 -14.01
N ALA A 55 12.68 -3.30 -13.19
CA ALA A 55 13.22 -3.83 -11.94
C ALA A 55 12.13 -4.18 -10.93
N VAL A 56 11.14 -3.30 -10.73
CA VAL A 56 10.03 -3.56 -9.80
C VAL A 56 9.20 -4.75 -10.27
N THR A 57 8.85 -4.81 -11.55
CA THR A 57 8.09 -5.95 -12.08
C THR A 57 8.90 -7.25 -12.04
N ALA A 58 10.21 -7.20 -12.27
CA ALA A 58 11.10 -8.35 -12.16
C ALA A 58 11.10 -8.96 -10.76
N VAL A 59 11.17 -8.08 -9.74
CA VAL A 59 11.23 -8.48 -8.34
C VAL A 59 9.86 -8.94 -7.84
N ILE A 60 8.80 -8.18 -8.13
CA ILE A 60 7.44 -8.52 -7.69
C ILE A 60 6.84 -9.66 -8.53
N GLN A 61 7.36 -9.91 -9.73
CA GLN A 61 6.88 -10.91 -10.71
C GLN A 61 5.46 -10.65 -11.25
N SER A 62 4.94 -9.43 -11.08
CA SER A 62 3.59 -9.06 -11.51
C SER A 62 3.55 -7.67 -12.17
N SER A 63 3.43 -7.65 -13.50
CA SER A 63 3.22 -6.40 -14.26
C SER A 63 1.82 -5.83 -14.06
N SER A 64 0.82 -6.69 -13.84
CA SER A 64 -0.53 -6.24 -13.49
C SER A 64 -0.49 -5.44 -12.19
N ALA A 65 0.15 -5.95 -11.14
CA ALA A 65 0.28 -5.23 -9.86
C ALA A 65 1.06 -3.92 -10.03
N THR A 66 2.19 -3.97 -10.75
CA THR A 66 3.00 -2.76 -11.02
C THR A 66 2.22 -1.71 -11.80
N THR A 67 1.46 -2.12 -12.82
CA THR A 67 0.68 -1.19 -13.64
C THR A 67 -0.54 -0.65 -12.90
N VAL A 68 -1.24 -1.49 -12.13
CA VAL A 68 -2.36 -1.08 -11.27
C VAL A 68 -1.89 -0.04 -10.25
N MET A 69 -0.72 -0.25 -9.65
CA MET A 69 -0.11 0.72 -8.74
C MET A 69 0.25 2.03 -9.46
N VAL A 70 0.83 1.98 -10.66
CA VAL A 70 1.12 3.19 -11.45
C VAL A 70 -0.16 3.95 -11.79
N VAL A 71 -1.23 3.25 -12.16
CA VAL A 71 -2.56 3.85 -12.36
C VAL A 71 -3.07 4.49 -11.07
N GLY A 72 -2.85 3.85 -9.91
CA GLY A 72 -3.11 4.41 -8.58
C GLY A 72 -2.33 5.69 -8.32
N PHE A 73 -1.02 5.74 -8.61
CA PHE A 73 -0.20 6.94 -8.44
C PHE A 73 -0.65 8.11 -9.32
N VAL A 74 -1.14 7.83 -10.52
CA VAL A 74 -1.71 8.85 -11.40
C VAL A 74 -3.09 9.29 -10.91
N ASN A 75 -3.84 8.37 -10.30
CA ASN A 75 -5.13 8.70 -9.70
C ASN A 75 -4.98 9.60 -8.47
N SER A 76 -3.99 9.31 -7.62
CA SER A 76 -3.74 10.04 -6.38
C SER A 76 -3.00 11.36 -6.57
N GLY A 77 -2.64 11.71 -7.81
CA GLY A 77 -1.89 12.93 -8.13
C GLY A 77 -0.40 12.87 -7.78
N ILE A 78 0.08 11.78 -7.16
CA ILE A 78 1.48 11.54 -6.83
C ILE A 78 2.35 11.53 -8.10
N MET A 79 1.82 11.01 -9.21
CA MET A 79 2.54 10.83 -10.47
C MET A 79 1.83 11.46 -11.66
N LYS A 80 2.58 12.13 -12.54
CA LYS A 80 2.04 12.64 -13.80
C LYS A 80 1.93 11.51 -14.82
N LEU A 81 0.95 11.61 -15.72
CA LEU A 81 0.75 10.65 -16.83
C LEU A 81 2.06 10.36 -17.58
N ASN A 82 2.85 11.38 -17.94
CA ASN A 82 4.09 11.19 -18.70
C ASN A 82 5.18 10.38 -17.95
N GLN A 83 5.18 10.40 -16.61
CA GLN A 83 6.10 9.58 -15.81
C GLN A 83 5.64 8.12 -15.81
N ALA A 84 4.32 7.91 -15.69
CA ALA A 84 3.70 6.58 -15.70
C ALA A 84 4.02 5.80 -16.98
N ILE A 85 4.07 6.46 -18.14
CA ILE A 85 4.37 5.80 -19.43
C ILE A 85 5.69 5.03 -19.39
N GLY A 86 6.74 5.64 -18.84
CA GLY A 86 8.05 4.99 -18.76
C GLY A 86 8.01 3.76 -17.86
N ILE A 87 7.35 3.84 -16.70
CA ILE A 87 7.24 2.71 -15.78
C ILE A 87 6.40 1.58 -16.39
N ILE A 88 5.31 1.90 -17.07
CA ILE A 88 4.45 0.91 -17.77
C ILE A 88 5.26 0.16 -18.84
N MET A 89 6.05 0.88 -19.66
CA MET A 89 6.93 0.25 -20.65
C MET A 89 7.97 -0.67 -19.97
N GLY A 90 8.54 -0.21 -18.86
CA GLY A 90 9.44 -1.01 -18.03
C GLY A 90 8.80 -2.30 -17.51
N ALA A 91 7.57 -2.21 -17.00
CA ALA A 91 6.85 -3.34 -16.43
C ALA A 91 6.65 -4.49 -17.45
N ASN A 92 6.40 -4.12 -18.71
CA ASN A 92 6.31 -5.10 -19.80
C ASN A 92 7.64 -5.83 -20.04
N ILE A 93 8.79 -5.14 -19.94
CA ILE A 93 10.10 -5.80 -19.97
C ILE A 93 10.28 -6.72 -18.75
N GLY A 94 9.98 -6.24 -17.54
CA GLY A 94 10.18 -6.98 -16.29
C GLY A 94 9.41 -8.30 -16.25
N THR A 95 8.20 -8.34 -16.81
CA THR A 95 7.37 -9.56 -16.89
C THR A 95 8.07 -10.73 -17.59
N THR A 96 8.99 -10.42 -18.50
CA THR A 96 9.67 -11.45 -19.30
C THR A 96 10.63 -12.30 -18.46
N ILE A 97 11.09 -11.79 -17.31
CA ILE A 97 11.93 -12.54 -16.36
C ILE A 97 11.18 -13.76 -15.83
N THR A 98 9.86 -13.68 -15.62
CA THR A 98 9.08 -14.84 -15.24
C THR A 98 9.18 -15.91 -16.32
N SER A 99 8.97 -15.56 -17.60
CA SER A 99 9.07 -16.52 -18.72
C SER A 99 10.43 -17.21 -18.80
N TRP A 100 11.51 -16.51 -18.47
CA TRP A 100 12.86 -17.07 -18.39
C TRP A 100 13.03 -18.04 -17.21
N ILE A 101 12.54 -17.67 -16.03
CA ILE A 101 12.50 -18.56 -14.87
C ILE A 101 11.75 -19.84 -15.21
N LEU A 102 10.59 -19.71 -15.88
CA LEU A 102 9.77 -20.83 -16.31
C LEU A 102 10.48 -21.69 -17.37
N ALA A 103 11.24 -21.07 -18.29
CA ALA A 103 11.97 -21.77 -19.34
C ALA A 103 13.06 -22.72 -18.82
N LEU A 104 13.55 -22.53 -17.59
CA LEU A 104 14.52 -23.43 -16.96
C LEU A 104 14.00 -24.86 -16.81
N THR A 105 12.68 -25.05 -16.72
CA THR A 105 12.05 -26.38 -16.67
C THR A 105 12.23 -27.18 -17.96
N GLY A 106 12.40 -26.49 -19.09
CA GLY A 106 12.58 -27.11 -20.41
C GLY A 106 14.01 -27.61 -20.68
N ILE A 107 14.96 -27.38 -19.76
CA ILE A 107 16.35 -27.81 -19.94
C ILE A 107 16.41 -29.34 -19.99
N GLN A 108 17.00 -29.90 -21.05
CA GLN A 108 17.31 -31.33 -21.19
C GLN A 108 18.81 -31.45 -21.48
N SER A 109 19.56 -32.03 -20.54
CA SER A 109 21.00 -32.24 -20.69
C SER A 109 21.43 -33.41 -19.82
N ASP A 110 22.31 -34.25 -20.37
CA ASP A 110 22.92 -35.39 -19.68
C ASP A 110 24.06 -34.96 -18.75
N ASN A 111 24.55 -33.73 -18.89
CA ASN A 111 25.54 -33.15 -17.97
C ASN A 111 24.88 -32.85 -16.61
N ILE A 112 25.41 -33.47 -15.55
CA ILE A 112 24.94 -33.34 -14.17
C ILE A 112 24.83 -31.86 -13.74
N PHE A 113 25.81 -31.01 -14.09
CA PHE A 113 25.79 -29.59 -13.73
C PHE A 113 24.63 -28.84 -14.38
N VAL A 114 24.28 -29.18 -15.61
CA VAL A 114 23.16 -28.56 -16.34
C VAL A 114 21.83 -29.17 -15.89
N SER A 115 21.80 -30.45 -15.54
CA SER A 115 20.61 -31.11 -14.97
C SER A 115 20.27 -30.60 -13.56
N LEU A 116 21.27 -30.17 -12.79
CA LEU A 116 21.08 -29.48 -11.50
C LEU A 116 20.44 -28.09 -11.65
N LEU A 117 20.55 -27.44 -12.82
CA LEU A 117 19.86 -26.18 -13.11
C LEU A 117 18.38 -26.38 -13.46
N LYS A 118 17.91 -27.63 -13.63
CA LYS A 118 16.48 -27.89 -13.79
C LYS A 118 15.76 -27.61 -12.48
N PRO A 119 14.68 -26.82 -12.49
CA PRO A 119 13.88 -26.58 -11.29
C PRO A 119 13.40 -27.85 -10.59
N SER A 120 13.09 -28.94 -11.30
CA SER A 120 12.72 -30.21 -10.69
C SER A 120 13.83 -30.86 -9.85
N SER A 121 15.10 -30.54 -10.12
CA SER A 121 16.26 -31.06 -9.37
C SER A 121 16.54 -30.31 -8.08
N PHE A 122 16.44 -28.97 -8.09
CA PHE A 122 16.77 -28.13 -6.93
C PHE A 122 15.56 -27.63 -6.14
N SER A 123 14.36 -27.59 -6.74
CA SER A 123 13.14 -27.14 -6.04
C SER A 123 12.78 -27.97 -4.81
N PRO A 124 12.98 -29.30 -4.74
CA PRO A 124 12.73 -30.04 -3.50
C PRO A 124 13.69 -29.61 -2.38
N ILE A 125 14.94 -29.31 -2.72
CA ILE A 125 15.93 -28.79 -1.75
C ILE A 125 15.50 -27.41 -1.24
N LEU A 126 15.06 -26.53 -2.15
CA LEU A 126 14.52 -25.22 -1.77
C LEU A 126 13.26 -25.37 -0.90
N ALA A 127 12.38 -26.32 -1.21
CA ALA A 127 11.19 -26.58 -0.41
C ALA A 127 11.55 -27.05 1.01
N VAL A 128 12.53 -27.95 1.17
CA VAL A 128 12.98 -28.43 2.48
C VAL A 128 13.58 -27.29 3.30
N ILE A 129 14.52 -26.52 2.73
CA ILE A 129 15.16 -25.40 3.42
C ILE A 129 14.13 -24.31 3.74
N GLY A 130 13.26 -24.00 2.79
CA GLY A 130 12.22 -22.99 2.94
C GLY A 130 11.21 -23.38 4.02
N ALA A 131 10.74 -24.62 4.02
CA ALA A 131 9.88 -25.16 5.08
C ALA A 131 10.59 -25.12 6.44
N ALA A 132 11.88 -25.46 6.51
CA ALA A 132 12.64 -25.34 7.74
C ALA A 132 12.74 -23.89 8.24
N PHE A 133 12.91 -22.91 7.34
CA PHE A 133 12.88 -21.50 7.70
C PHE A 133 11.51 -21.04 8.20
N ILE A 134 10.43 -21.48 7.56
CA ILE A 134 9.06 -21.14 7.98
C ILE A 134 8.73 -21.74 9.35
N LEU A 135 9.02 -23.03 9.53
CA LEU A 135 8.59 -23.80 10.71
C LEU A 135 9.49 -23.59 11.93
N PHE A 136 10.80 -23.44 11.74
CA PHE A 136 11.76 -23.40 12.86
C PHE A 136 12.42 -22.04 13.10
N SER A 137 12.32 -21.09 12.17
CA SER A 137 12.93 -19.78 12.39
C SER A 137 12.06 -18.87 13.27
N LYS A 138 12.69 -18.18 14.21
CA LYS A 138 12.03 -17.12 15.00
C LYS A 138 12.05 -15.76 14.31
N LYS A 139 12.88 -15.56 13.27
CA LYS A 139 13.04 -14.27 12.58
C LYS A 139 12.09 -14.21 11.39
N ASP A 140 11.20 -13.21 11.37
CA ASP A 140 10.19 -13.08 10.30
C ASP A 140 10.81 -12.97 8.91
N ARG A 141 11.87 -12.18 8.76
CA ARG A 141 12.61 -12.09 7.49
C ARG A 141 13.08 -13.45 6.96
N LYS A 142 13.47 -14.39 7.84
CA LYS A 142 13.85 -15.75 7.40
C LYS A 142 12.62 -16.55 6.98
N LYS A 143 11.49 -16.40 7.66
CA LYS A 143 10.21 -17.01 7.26
C LYS A 143 9.72 -16.48 5.91
N ASP A 144 9.86 -15.19 5.65
CA ASP A 144 9.53 -14.59 4.35
C ASP A 144 10.43 -15.16 3.24
N ILE A 145 11.75 -15.25 3.48
CA ILE A 145 12.67 -15.93 2.56
C ILE A 145 12.26 -17.40 2.36
N GLY A 146 11.88 -18.10 3.43
CA GLY A 146 11.37 -19.46 3.34
C GLY A 146 10.09 -19.57 2.50
N THR A 147 9.20 -18.58 2.60
CA THR A 147 7.97 -18.48 1.80
C THR A 147 8.28 -18.28 0.32
N ILE A 148 9.28 -17.46 0.00
CA ILE A 148 9.79 -17.32 -1.39
C ILE A 148 10.28 -18.68 -1.92
N MET A 149 11.08 -19.40 -1.13
CA MET A 149 11.66 -20.69 -1.53
C MET A 149 10.60 -21.77 -1.73
N VAL A 150 9.64 -21.88 -0.81
CA VAL A 150 8.52 -22.82 -0.91
C VAL A 150 7.58 -22.42 -2.05
N GLY A 151 7.25 -21.14 -2.18
CA GLY A 151 6.42 -20.62 -3.28
C GLY A 151 7.03 -20.93 -4.64
N PHE A 152 8.34 -20.71 -4.79
CA PHE A 152 9.08 -21.09 -6.00
C PHE A 152 9.00 -22.60 -6.28
N ALA A 153 9.17 -23.43 -5.25
CA ALA A 153 9.10 -24.88 -5.42
C ALA A 153 7.69 -25.36 -5.82
N ILE A 154 6.65 -24.82 -5.20
CA ILE A 154 5.25 -25.12 -5.55
C ILE A 154 4.94 -24.66 -6.98
N LEU A 155 5.41 -23.46 -7.37
CA LEU A 155 5.27 -22.94 -8.72
C LEU A 155 5.86 -23.91 -9.75
N MET A 156 7.08 -24.38 -9.50
CA MET A 156 7.79 -25.30 -10.39
C MET A 156 7.10 -26.67 -10.46
N PHE A 157 6.66 -27.19 -9.32
CA PHE A 157 5.90 -28.43 -9.27
C PHE A 157 4.55 -28.31 -10.01
N GLY A 158 3.86 -27.18 -9.88
CA GLY A 158 2.62 -26.91 -10.63
C GLY A 158 2.86 -26.90 -12.14
N MET A 159 3.96 -26.31 -12.60
CA MET A 159 4.33 -26.34 -14.02
C MET A 159 4.65 -27.73 -14.54
N GLU A 160 5.42 -28.52 -13.78
CA GLU A 160 5.75 -29.88 -14.17
C GLU A 160 4.49 -30.75 -14.22
N THR A 161 3.58 -30.56 -13.27
CA THR A 161 2.26 -31.22 -13.25
C THR A 161 1.42 -30.85 -14.48
N MET A 162 1.34 -29.55 -14.84
CA MET A 162 0.66 -29.11 -16.06
C MET A 162 1.29 -29.74 -17.31
N SER A 163 2.61 -29.70 -17.42
CA SER A 163 3.37 -30.24 -18.56
C SER A 163 3.16 -31.75 -18.71
N ALA A 164 3.17 -32.49 -17.59
CA ALA A 164 2.91 -33.93 -17.56
C ALA A 164 1.47 -34.26 -17.96
N ALA A 165 0.48 -33.46 -17.52
CA ALA A 165 -0.93 -33.66 -17.84
C ALA A 165 -1.25 -33.44 -19.32
N VAL A 166 -0.56 -32.51 -19.98
CA VAL A 166 -0.76 -32.23 -21.41
C VAL A 166 0.08 -33.12 -22.31
N LYS A 167 1.19 -33.70 -21.83
CA LYS A 167 2.10 -34.56 -22.62
C LYS A 167 1.40 -35.68 -23.42
N PRO A 168 0.42 -36.44 -22.88
CA PRO A 168 -0.28 -37.48 -23.64
C PRO A 168 -1.06 -36.96 -24.85
N LEU A 169 -1.41 -35.66 -24.87
CA LEU A 169 -2.12 -35.04 -25.98
C LEU A 169 -1.29 -34.97 -27.27
N ALA A 170 0.04 -35.07 -27.15
CA ALA A 170 0.93 -35.21 -28.31
C ALA A 170 0.50 -36.35 -29.24
N ASN A 171 -0.09 -37.41 -28.67
CA ASN A 171 -0.53 -38.61 -29.38
C ASN A 171 -2.00 -38.55 -29.82
N VAL A 172 -2.69 -37.42 -29.65
CA VAL A 172 -4.11 -37.26 -30.02
C VAL A 172 -4.22 -36.40 -31.29
N PRO A 173 -4.50 -37.00 -32.46
CA PRO A 173 -4.52 -36.28 -33.74
C PRO A 173 -5.49 -35.09 -33.78
N GLN A 174 -6.64 -35.19 -33.11
CA GLN A 174 -7.61 -34.10 -33.03
C GLN A 174 -7.05 -32.87 -32.30
N PHE A 175 -6.22 -33.10 -31.28
CA PHE A 175 -5.60 -32.02 -30.50
C PHE A 175 -4.43 -31.39 -31.25
N THR A 176 -3.57 -32.20 -31.88
CA THR A 176 -2.47 -31.68 -32.72
C THR A 176 -2.99 -30.95 -33.96
N ASN A 177 -4.08 -31.44 -34.56
CA ASN A 177 -4.78 -30.75 -35.66
C ASN A 177 -5.52 -29.47 -35.23
N MET A 178 -5.78 -29.26 -33.94
CA MET A 178 -6.29 -27.97 -33.47
C MET A 178 -5.22 -26.88 -33.61
N PHE A 179 -3.93 -27.22 -33.47
CA PHE A 179 -2.85 -26.24 -33.62
C PHE A 179 -2.59 -25.84 -35.07
N THR A 180 -3.01 -26.64 -36.05
CA THR A 180 -3.00 -26.24 -37.46
C THR A 180 -4.11 -25.23 -37.78
N MET A 181 -5.15 -25.09 -36.94
CA MET A 181 -6.10 -23.96 -37.05
C MET A 181 -5.46 -22.63 -36.63
N PHE A 182 -4.45 -22.67 -35.74
CA PHE A 182 -3.67 -21.48 -35.35
C PHE A 182 -2.58 -21.09 -36.35
N THR A 183 -2.48 -21.76 -37.51
CA THR A 183 -1.66 -21.27 -38.62
C THR A 183 -2.16 -19.91 -39.14
N ASN A 184 -3.43 -19.56 -38.89
CA ASN A 184 -3.90 -18.19 -39.02
C ASN A 184 -3.36 -17.33 -37.85
N PRO A 185 -2.43 -16.39 -38.09
CA PRO A 185 -1.81 -15.62 -37.01
C PRO A 185 -2.81 -14.75 -36.24
N VAL A 186 -3.88 -14.28 -36.88
CA VAL A 186 -4.90 -13.45 -36.21
C VAL A 186 -5.67 -14.27 -35.17
N LEU A 187 -6.00 -15.52 -35.49
CA LEU A 187 -6.72 -16.39 -34.57
C LEU A 187 -5.87 -16.73 -33.34
N GLY A 188 -4.58 -17.04 -33.55
CA GLY A 188 -3.63 -17.27 -32.45
C GLY A 188 -3.52 -16.06 -31.52
N MET A 189 -3.45 -14.85 -32.09
CA MET A 189 -3.47 -13.60 -31.32
C MET A 189 -4.74 -13.42 -30.49
N ILE A 190 -5.92 -13.64 -31.09
CA ILE A 190 -7.19 -13.50 -30.35
C ILE A 190 -7.26 -14.50 -29.20
N VAL A 191 -6.88 -15.76 -29.42
CA VAL A 191 -6.88 -16.78 -28.37
C VAL A 191 -5.92 -16.43 -27.24
N GLY A 192 -4.71 -15.97 -27.55
CA GLY A 192 -3.77 -15.49 -26.55
C GLY A 192 -4.33 -14.34 -25.72
N ALA A 193 -4.98 -13.36 -26.38
CA ALA A 193 -5.57 -12.21 -25.72
C ALA A 193 -6.73 -12.60 -24.79
N VAL A 194 -7.64 -13.46 -25.26
CA VAL A 194 -8.79 -13.93 -24.46
C VAL A 194 -8.32 -14.76 -23.27
N LEU A 195 -7.37 -15.68 -23.49
CA LEU A 195 -6.83 -16.53 -22.42
C LEU A 195 -6.24 -15.68 -21.30
N THR A 196 -5.37 -14.73 -21.64
CA THR A 196 -4.76 -13.85 -20.64
C THR A 196 -5.75 -12.90 -20.00
N ALA A 197 -6.73 -12.39 -20.76
CA ALA A 197 -7.77 -11.52 -20.21
C ALA A 197 -8.63 -12.22 -19.15
N VAL A 198 -8.95 -13.51 -19.37
CA VAL A 198 -9.73 -14.33 -18.42
C VAL A 198 -8.90 -14.70 -17.21
N ILE A 199 -7.66 -15.16 -17.42
CA ILE A 199 -6.76 -15.58 -16.33
C ILE A 199 -6.23 -14.37 -15.54
N GLN A 200 -6.19 -13.20 -16.16
CA GLN A 200 -5.67 -11.94 -15.59
C GLN A 200 -4.21 -12.00 -15.13
N SER A 201 -3.47 -13.03 -15.54
CA SER A 201 -2.04 -13.21 -15.26
C SER A 201 -1.29 -13.53 -16.54
N SER A 202 -0.42 -12.59 -16.94
CA SER A 202 0.47 -12.74 -18.10
C SER A 202 1.40 -13.94 -17.92
N SER A 203 2.01 -14.07 -16.74
CA SER A 203 2.97 -15.13 -16.43
C SER A 203 2.32 -16.51 -16.39
N ALA A 204 1.08 -16.62 -15.89
CA ALA A 204 0.33 -17.88 -15.93
C ALA A 204 -0.05 -18.27 -17.37
N SER A 205 -0.46 -17.30 -18.18
CA SER A 205 -0.83 -17.54 -19.57
C SER A 205 0.37 -18.00 -20.41
N VAL A 206 1.54 -17.36 -20.23
CA VAL A 206 2.80 -17.80 -20.84
C VAL A 206 3.20 -19.19 -20.31
N GLY A 207 3.07 -19.45 -19.01
CA GLY A 207 3.35 -20.76 -18.42
C GLY A 207 2.49 -21.89 -19.00
N ILE A 208 1.20 -21.64 -19.24
CA ILE A 208 0.31 -22.59 -19.92
C ILE A 208 0.80 -22.85 -21.36
N LEU A 209 1.16 -21.81 -22.10
CA LEU A 209 1.71 -21.97 -23.45
C LEU A 209 3.01 -22.79 -23.43
N GLN A 210 3.92 -22.50 -22.51
CA GLN A 210 5.18 -23.25 -22.35
C GLN A 210 4.94 -24.72 -21.99
N ALA A 211 3.96 -25.01 -21.13
CA ALA A 211 3.56 -26.38 -20.81
C ALA A 211 2.97 -27.11 -22.02
N LEU A 212 2.10 -26.45 -22.80
CA LEU A 212 1.51 -27.01 -24.01
C LEU A 212 2.56 -27.36 -25.08
N CYS A 213 3.64 -26.58 -25.16
CA CYS A 213 4.76 -26.88 -26.05
C CYS A 213 5.51 -28.17 -25.68
N ALA A 214 5.40 -28.67 -24.45
CA ALA A 214 5.98 -29.96 -24.07
C ALA A 214 5.37 -31.16 -24.83
N THR A 215 4.24 -30.97 -25.51
CA THR A 215 3.64 -31.97 -26.40
C THR A 215 4.42 -32.15 -27.71
N GLY A 216 5.27 -31.20 -28.09
CA GLY A 216 5.96 -31.19 -29.39
C GLY A 216 5.06 -30.90 -30.59
N GLY A 217 3.74 -30.78 -30.40
CA GLY A 217 2.77 -30.49 -31.46
C GLY A 217 2.57 -28.99 -31.76
N VAL A 218 3.14 -28.10 -30.95
CA VAL A 218 3.04 -26.66 -31.12
C VAL A 218 4.28 -26.15 -31.85
N THR A 219 4.10 -25.48 -32.99
CA THR A 219 5.18 -24.81 -33.72
C THR A 219 5.27 -23.33 -33.31
N MET A 220 6.40 -22.70 -33.62
CA MET A 220 6.53 -21.25 -33.41
C MET A 220 5.56 -20.44 -34.27
N ALA A 221 5.11 -20.97 -35.42
CA ALA A 221 4.06 -20.36 -36.22
C ALA A 221 2.74 -20.14 -35.45
N SER A 222 2.41 -21.06 -34.53
CA SER A 222 1.25 -20.92 -33.63
C SER A 222 1.61 -20.17 -32.35
N ALA A 223 2.81 -20.38 -31.79
CA ALA A 223 3.20 -19.80 -30.51
C ALA A 223 3.44 -18.28 -30.57
N ILE A 224 4.09 -17.76 -31.63
CA ILE A 224 4.39 -16.32 -31.74
C ILE A 224 3.11 -15.47 -31.69
N PRO A 225 2.07 -15.75 -32.49
CA PRO A 225 0.84 -14.98 -32.41
C PRO A 225 0.13 -15.08 -31.05
N ILE A 226 0.15 -16.25 -30.41
CA ILE A 226 -0.42 -16.42 -29.08
C ILE A 226 0.30 -15.51 -28.07
N ILE A 227 1.63 -15.50 -28.05
CA ILE A 227 2.42 -14.61 -27.17
C ILE A 227 2.03 -13.14 -27.40
N MET A 228 1.88 -12.73 -28.66
CA MET A 228 1.46 -11.37 -29.01
C MET A 228 0.06 -11.05 -28.46
N GLY A 229 -0.87 -12.00 -28.60
CA GLY A 229 -2.18 -11.93 -27.98
C GLY A 229 -2.12 -11.77 -26.46
N GLN A 230 -1.30 -12.57 -25.80
CA GLN A 230 -1.17 -12.58 -24.34
C GLN A 230 -0.76 -11.21 -23.80
N ASN A 231 0.12 -10.47 -24.50
CA ASN A 231 0.50 -9.11 -24.14
C ASN A 231 -0.67 -8.12 -24.20
N ILE A 232 -1.59 -8.28 -25.17
CA ILE A 232 -2.82 -7.48 -25.26
C ILE A 232 -3.75 -7.83 -24.09
N GLY A 233 -3.93 -9.13 -23.81
CA GLY A 233 -4.83 -9.60 -22.75
C GLY A 233 -4.44 -9.09 -21.36
N THR A 234 -3.16 -8.93 -21.07
CA THR A 234 -2.64 -8.38 -19.81
C THR A 234 -3.17 -6.98 -19.52
N CYS A 235 -3.54 -6.18 -20.52
CA CYS A 235 -4.04 -4.82 -20.31
C CYS A 235 -5.42 -4.77 -19.66
N VAL A 236 -6.20 -5.86 -19.71
CA VAL A 236 -7.56 -5.90 -19.14
C VAL A 236 -7.57 -5.58 -17.65
N THR A 237 -6.59 -6.06 -16.89
CA THR A 237 -6.48 -5.77 -15.44
C THR A 237 -6.35 -4.27 -15.18
N SER A 238 -5.48 -3.59 -15.92
CA SER A 238 -5.27 -2.14 -15.79
C SER A 238 -6.49 -1.32 -16.24
N LEU A 239 -7.22 -1.78 -17.27
CA LEU A 239 -8.44 -1.12 -17.75
C LEU A 239 -9.58 -1.22 -16.73
N ILE A 240 -9.79 -2.41 -16.15
CA ILE A 240 -10.78 -2.64 -15.09
C ILE A 240 -10.43 -1.78 -13.86
N SER A 241 -9.16 -1.80 -13.45
CA SER A 241 -8.66 -1.02 -12.32
C SER A 241 -8.84 0.49 -12.48
N ALA A 242 -8.84 0.99 -13.72
CA ALA A 242 -9.04 2.41 -14.00
C ALA A 242 -10.51 2.84 -14.19
N ALA A 243 -11.48 1.91 -14.23
CA ALA A 243 -12.86 2.21 -14.60
C ALA A 243 -13.52 3.30 -13.72
N GLY A 244 -13.26 3.27 -12.40
CA GLY A 244 -13.73 4.26 -11.42
C GLY A 244 -12.80 5.45 -11.18
N ALA A 245 -11.67 5.53 -11.90
CA ALA A 245 -10.60 6.48 -11.60
C ALA A 245 -10.76 7.82 -12.34
N ASN A 246 -9.93 8.79 -11.96
CA ASN A 246 -9.84 10.07 -12.64
C ASN A 246 -9.38 9.93 -14.11
N LYS A 247 -9.53 10.99 -14.91
CA LYS A 247 -9.24 10.96 -16.36
C LYS A 247 -7.79 10.55 -16.64
N ASN A 248 -6.83 11.04 -15.86
CA ASN A 248 -5.41 10.76 -16.07
C ASN A 248 -5.05 9.31 -15.74
N ALA A 249 -5.64 8.72 -14.71
CA ALA A 249 -5.48 7.31 -14.39
C ALA A 249 -6.05 6.41 -15.50
N LYS A 250 -7.24 6.75 -16.02
CA LYS A 250 -7.81 6.07 -17.20
C LYS A 250 -6.91 6.22 -18.43
N ARG A 251 -6.31 7.39 -18.64
CA ARG A 251 -5.33 7.61 -19.72
C ARG A 251 -4.09 6.74 -19.52
N ALA A 252 -3.58 6.58 -18.29
CA ALA A 252 -2.43 5.71 -18.02
C ALA A 252 -2.74 4.24 -18.37
N ALA A 253 -3.92 3.73 -18.01
CA ALA A 253 -4.38 2.40 -18.40
C ALA A 253 -4.54 2.27 -19.94
N LEU A 254 -5.04 3.31 -20.61
CA LEU A 254 -5.11 3.34 -22.07
C LEU A 254 -3.72 3.38 -22.72
N VAL A 255 -2.74 4.06 -22.13
CA VAL A 255 -1.36 4.02 -22.65
C VAL A 255 -0.80 2.60 -22.57
N HIS A 256 -1.05 1.88 -21.47
CA HIS A 256 -0.67 0.47 -21.37
C HIS A 256 -1.34 -0.37 -22.47
N PHE A 257 -2.64 -0.17 -22.70
CA PHE A 257 -3.38 -0.84 -23.77
C PHE A 257 -2.84 -0.52 -25.16
N TYR A 258 -2.62 0.76 -25.49
CA TYR A 258 -2.11 1.19 -26.79
C TYR A 258 -0.68 0.72 -27.04
N PHE A 259 0.18 0.74 -26.02
CA PHE A 259 1.53 0.21 -26.12
C PHE A 259 1.51 -1.25 -26.58
N ASN A 260 0.72 -2.10 -25.92
CA ASN A 260 0.65 -3.51 -26.25
C ASN A 260 -0.11 -3.79 -27.55
N LEU A 261 -1.22 -3.10 -27.81
CA LEU A 261 -2.02 -3.29 -29.02
C LEU A 261 -1.26 -2.84 -30.27
N ILE A 262 -0.79 -1.59 -30.29
CA ILE A 262 -0.09 -1.02 -31.45
C ILE A 262 1.25 -1.73 -31.63
N GLY A 263 1.97 -2.01 -30.53
CA GLY A 263 3.21 -2.78 -30.58
C GLY A 263 3.04 -4.17 -31.18
N THR A 264 2.00 -4.88 -30.75
CA THR A 264 1.63 -6.18 -31.31
C THR A 264 1.34 -6.10 -32.80
N ILE A 265 0.51 -5.13 -33.24
CA ILE A 265 0.16 -4.96 -34.65
C ILE A 265 1.41 -4.65 -35.49
N ILE A 266 2.25 -3.71 -35.05
CA ILE A 266 3.49 -3.36 -35.75
C ILE A 266 4.41 -4.58 -35.84
N PHE A 267 4.63 -5.28 -34.73
CA PHE A 267 5.49 -6.46 -34.70
C PHE A 267 4.98 -7.52 -35.67
N MET A 268 3.69 -7.84 -35.64
CA MET A 268 3.10 -8.86 -36.52
C MET A 268 3.21 -8.47 -37.99
N VAL A 269 2.87 -7.21 -38.35
CA VAL A 269 2.98 -6.74 -39.73
C VAL A 269 4.42 -6.80 -40.22
N VAL A 270 5.37 -6.27 -39.46
CA VAL A 270 6.80 -6.28 -39.84
C VAL A 270 7.33 -7.70 -39.93
N PHE A 271 7.08 -8.52 -38.92
CA PHE A 271 7.58 -9.90 -38.84
C PHE A 271 7.07 -10.75 -39.99
N TYR A 272 5.75 -10.76 -40.27
CA TYR A 272 5.19 -11.56 -41.36
C TYR A 272 5.52 -11.00 -42.74
N THR A 273 5.67 -9.68 -42.89
CA THR A 273 6.15 -9.07 -44.15
C THR A 273 7.58 -9.52 -44.44
N LEU A 274 8.48 -9.42 -43.46
CA LEU A 274 9.87 -9.87 -43.63
C LEU A 274 9.93 -11.38 -43.89
N ASN A 275 9.10 -12.16 -43.20
CA ASN A 275 9.01 -13.60 -43.43
C ASN A 275 8.59 -13.95 -44.86
N ALA A 276 7.73 -13.16 -45.51
CA ALA A 276 7.33 -13.40 -46.90
C ALA A 276 8.50 -13.32 -47.90
N PHE A 277 9.58 -12.61 -47.55
CA PHE A 277 10.80 -12.51 -48.36
C PHE A 277 11.90 -13.43 -47.86
N LEU A 278 12.13 -13.48 -46.55
CA LEU A 278 13.27 -14.14 -45.91
C LEU A 278 13.00 -15.59 -45.49
N HIS A 279 11.73 -16.02 -45.45
CA HIS A 279 11.31 -17.38 -45.12
C HIS A 279 11.92 -17.90 -43.80
N PHE A 280 11.56 -17.26 -42.69
CA PHE A 280 12.16 -17.55 -41.39
C PHE A 280 11.94 -19.01 -40.96
N GLU A 281 13.04 -19.76 -40.87
CA GLU A 281 13.03 -21.16 -40.42
C GLU A 281 12.42 -21.32 -39.02
N ILE A 282 12.50 -20.28 -38.18
CA ILE A 282 11.96 -20.30 -36.82
C ILE A 282 10.50 -20.73 -36.78
N LEU A 283 9.68 -20.36 -37.78
CA LEU A 283 8.25 -20.68 -37.81
C LEU A 283 7.96 -22.18 -37.91
N ASN A 284 8.87 -22.93 -38.53
CA ASN A 284 8.77 -24.37 -38.69
C ASN A 284 9.38 -25.14 -37.51
N MET A 285 10.11 -24.45 -36.61
CA MET A 285 10.65 -25.08 -35.41
C MET A 285 9.53 -25.44 -34.44
N THR A 286 9.67 -26.61 -33.81
CA THR A 286 8.86 -26.97 -32.65
C THR A 286 9.09 -25.95 -31.54
N ALA A 287 8.01 -25.36 -31.04
CA ALA A 287 8.08 -24.39 -29.95
C ALA A 287 8.56 -25.10 -28.68
N ASN A 288 9.41 -24.42 -27.92
CA ASN A 288 9.87 -24.85 -26.62
C ASN A 288 9.88 -23.67 -25.64
N ALA A 289 9.99 -23.95 -24.35
CA ALA A 289 9.85 -22.92 -23.32
C ALA A 289 10.90 -21.80 -23.45
N TRP A 290 12.10 -22.13 -23.92
CA TRP A 290 13.19 -21.17 -24.15
C TRP A 290 12.90 -20.24 -25.33
N LEU A 291 12.45 -20.77 -26.47
CA LEU A 291 12.07 -19.95 -27.64
C LEU A 291 10.89 -19.03 -27.32
N ILE A 292 9.93 -19.49 -26.53
CA ILE A 292 8.83 -18.65 -26.04
C ILE A 292 9.36 -17.49 -25.20
N ALA A 293 10.23 -17.76 -24.22
CA ALA A 293 10.82 -16.73 -23.39
C ALA A 293 11.65 -15.73 -24.20
N LEU A 294 12.43 -16.22 -25.18
CA LEU A 294 13.20 -15.37 -26.09
C LEU A 294 12.30 -14.44 -26.91
N VAL A 295 11.29 -14.98 -27.61
CA VAL A 295 10.37 -14.18 -28.42
C VAL A 295 9.64 -13.16 -27.54
N HIS A 296 9.19 -13.58 -26.37
CA HIS A 296 8.51 -12.69 -25.42
C HIS A 296 9.41 -11.53 -24.96
N SER A 297 10.68 -11.80 -24.63
CA SER A 297 11.65 -10.75 -24.32
C SER A 297 11.98 -9.87 -25.50
N CYS A 298 12.28 -10.44 -26.66
CA CYS A 298 12.63 -9.69 -27.87
C CYS A 298 11.51 -8.72 -28.25
N PHE A 299 10.24 -9.17 -28.21
CA PHE A 299 9.10 -8.30 -28.46
C PHE A 299 9.02 -7.14 -27.46
N ASN A 300 9.00 -7.42 -26.15
CA ASN A 300 8.80 -6.37 -25.13
C ASN A 300 9.96 -5.35 -25.11
N ILE A 301 11.19 -5.82 -25.31
CA ILE A 301 12.38 -4.97 -25.40
C ILE A 301 12.32 -4.13 -26.68
N ALA A 302 12.04 -4.74 -27.83
CA ALA A 302 11.96 -4.02 -29.11
C ALA A 302 10.82 -3.01 -29.13
N ALA A 303 9.63 -3.38 -28.66
CA ALA A 303 8.49 -2.49 -28.54
C ALA A 303 8.81 -1.31 -27.60
N THR A 304 9.49 -1.57 -26.48
CA THR A 304 9.92 -0.50 -25.57
C THR A 304 10.91 0.43 -26.24
N ILE A 305 11.96 -0.08 -26.90
CA ILE A 305 12.93 0.74 -27.63
C ILE A 305 12.23 1.57 -28.71
N LEU A 306 11.28 0.98 -29.43
CA LEU A 306 10.52 1.64 -30.49
C LEU A 306 9.65 2.77 -29.94
N PHE A 307 8.85 2.53 -28.88
CA PHE A 307 7.89 3.51 -28.38
C PHE A 307 8.44 4.49 -27.34
N MET A 308 9.58 4.20 -26.70
CA MET A 308 10.21 5.10 -25.73
C MET A 308 10.39 6.54 -26.24
N PRO A 309 10.89 6.80 -27.47
CA PRO A 309 10.93 8.16 -28.02
C PRO A 309 9.54 8.75 -28.28
N PHE A 310 8.56 7.91 -28.61
CA PHE A 310 7.18 8.30 -28.95
C PHE A 310 6.19 8.19 -27.79
N GLY A 311 6.65 8.17 -26.53
CA GLY A 311 5.77 8.06 -25.36
C GLY A 311 4.68 9.14 -25.32
N ASP A 312 5.01 10.37 -25.72
CA ASP A 312 4.03 11.46 -25.79
C ASP A 312 2.94 11.24 -26.85
N LEU A 313 3.23 10.47 -27.90
CA LEU A 313 2.22 10.12 -28.90
C LEU A 313 1.17 9.19 -28.29
N LEU A 314 1.60 8.20 -27.49
CA LEU A 314 0.68 7.34 -26.75
C LEU A 314 -0.15 8.14 -25.75
N ALA A 315 0.47 9.11 -25.06
CA ALA A 315 -0.23 10.03 -24.17
C ALA A 315 -1.31 10.84 -24.92
N LYS A 316 -0.96 11.39 -26.09
CA LYS A 316 -1.90 12.14 -26.95
C LYS A 316 -3.05 11.27 -27.42
N LEU A 317 -2.79 10.02 -27.83
CA LEU A 317 -3.85 9.08 -28.19
C LEU A 317 -4.80 8.82 -27.01
N ALA A 318 -4.26 8.60 -25.81
CA ALA A 318 -5.07 8.45 -24.61
C ALA A 318 -5.90 9.71 -24.29
N CYS A 319 -5.34 10.91 -24.46
CA CYS A 319 -6.08 12.18 -24.30
C CYS A 319 -7.14 12.41 -25.39
N LEU A 320 -6.95 11.87 -26.59
CA LEU A 320 -7.96 11.94 -27.66
C LEU A 320 -9.14 11.01 -27.37
N THR A 321 -8.87 9.84 -26.80
CA THR A 321 -9.89 8.86 -26.40
C THR A 321 -10.67 9.32 -25.18
N ILE A 322 -9.98 9.84 -24.17
CA ILE A 322 -10.58 10.44 -22.97
C ILE A 322 -10.32 11.93 -23.03
N ARG A 323 -11.27 12.66 -23.61
CA ARG A 323 -11.17 14.12 -23.79
C ARG A 323 -11.34 14.86 -22.47
N ASP A 324 -10.62 15.96 -22.34
CA ASP A 324 -10.88 16.92 -21.27
C ASP A 324 -12.26 17.54 -21.48
N LYS A 325 -13.12 17.48 -20.45
CA LYS A 325 -14.19 18.48 -20.33
C LYS A 325 -13.56 19.78 -19.88
N LYS A 326 -14.05 20.92 -20.40
CA LYS A 326 -13.82 22.23 -19.76
C LYS A 326 -14.25 22.10 -18.30
N GLU A 327 -13.29 22.10 -17.40
CA GLU A 327 -13.54 22.10 -15.97
C GLU A 327 -13.99 23.52 -15.58
N THR A 328 -15.28 23.65 -15.28
CA THR A 328 -15.82 24.73 -14.44
C THR A 328 -15.40 24.40 -13.01
N ASN A 329 -14.20 24.84 -12.62
CA ASN A 329 -13.73 24.70 -11.24
C ASN A 329 -14.34 25.84 -10.40
N GLU A 330 -15.51 25.56 -9.84
CA GLU A 330 -16.04 26.26 -8.68
C GLU A 330 -15.98 25.29 -7.48
N THR A 331 -14.75 24.98 -7.02
CA THR A 331 -14.52 24.39 -5.70
C THR A 331 -13.45 25.22 -4.99
N THR A 332 -13.63 25.43 -3.68
CA THR A 332 -12.70 26.19 -2.84
C THR A 332 -11.37 25.42 -2.69
N ALA A 333 -10.27 26.13 -2.47
CA ALA A 333 -8.93 25.54 -2.45
C ALA A 333 -8.73 24.48 -1.34
N GLU A 334 -9.52 24.52 -0.27
CA GLU A 334 -9.43 23.64 0.90
C GLU A 334 -10.21 22.32 0.74
N SER A 335 -11.37 22.31 0.09
CA SER A 335 -12.05 21.05 -0.27
C SER A 335 -11.17 20.23 -1.23
N ASP A 336 -10.47 20.94 -2.12
CA ASP A 336 -9.49 20.36 -3.04
C ASP A 336 -8.23 19.81 -2.34
N SER A 337 -7.86 20.27 -1.13
CA SER A 337 -6.73 19.70 -0.38
C SER A 337 -7.12 18.46 0.40
N LEU A 338 -8.28 18.47 1.07
CA LEU A 338 -8.74 17.31 1.83
C LEU A 338 -9.06 16.12 0.91
N GLU A 339 -9.67 16.37 -0.25
CA GLU A 339 -9.87 15.32 -1.25
C GLU A 339 -8.55 14.74 -1.78
N LYS A 340 -7.49 15.55 -1.91
CA LYS A 340 -6.15 15.04 -2.29
C LYS A 340 -5.56 14.13 -1.22
N ASP A 341 -5.86 14.40 0.04
CA ASP A 341 -5.37 13.60 1.17
C ASP A 341 -6.05 12.22 1.20
N PHE A 342 -7.33 12.13 0.83
CA PHE A 342 -8.01 10.83 0.68
C PHE A 342 -7.67 10.12 -0.62
N GLN A 343 -7.34 10.85 -1.68
CA GLN A 343 -6.91 10.27 -2.95
C GLN A 343 -5.63 9.42 -2.82
N VAL A 344 -4.78 9.67 -1.82
CA VAL A 344 -3.60 8.81 -1.55
C VAL A 344 -3.95 7.48 -0.87
N LEU A 345 -5.16 7.35 -0.31
CA LEU A 345 -5.74 6.09 0.21
C LEU A 345 -6.45 5.30 -0.89
N ASP A 346 -5.81 5.19 -2.04
CA ASP A 346 -6.38 4.51 -3.20
C ASP A 346 -6.46 2.99 -2.97
N PRO A 347 -7.62 2.33 -3.12
CA PRO A 347 -7.75 0.88 -2.92
C PRO A 347 -6.81 0.03 -3.79
N ARG A 348 -6.29 0.58 -4.89
CA ARG A 348 -5.29 -0.09 -5.74
C ARG A 348 -3.96 -0.30 -5.03
N PHE A 349 -3.64 0.53 -4.04
CA PHE A 349 -2.43 0.37 -3.24
C PHE A 349 -2.53 -0.79 -2.24
N LEU A 350 -3.71 -1.38 -2.03
CA LEU A 350 -3.86 -2.59 -1.20
C LEU A 350 -3.13 -3.82 -1.80
N GLU A 351 -2.77 -3.78 -3.08
CA GLU A 351 -1.89 -4.78 -3.73
C GLU A 351 -0.40 -4.56 -3.42
N SER A 352 -0.02 -3.44 -2.79
CA SER A 352 1.28 -3.20 -2.19
C SER A 352 1.11 -2.75 -0.71
N PRO A 353 0.89 -3.70 0.21
CA PRO A 353 0.51 -3.39 1.58
C PRO A 353 1.51 -2.51 2.33
N ALA A 354 2.82 -2.74 2.15
CA ALA A 354 3.86 -1.94 2.80
C ALA A 354 3.81 -0.46 2.37
N PHE A 355 3.54 -0.19 1.08
CA PHE A 355 3.34 1.17 0.61
C PHE A 355 2.04 1.77 1.15
N ALA A 356 0.96 1.00 1.16
CA ALA A 356 -0.33 1.43 1.72
C ALA A 356 -0.22 1.83 3.20
N VAL A 357 0.51 1.07 4.02
CA VAL A 357 0.76 1.41 5.43
C VAL A 357 1.46 2.76 5.56
N GLN A 358 2.46 3.03 4.71
CA GLN A 358 3.16 4.32 4.72
C GLN A 358 2.22 5.48 4.38
N GLN A 359 1.28 5.30 3.43
CA GLN A 359 0.29 6.33 3.12
C GLN A 359 -0.69 6.54 4.28
N CYS A 360 -1.17 5.47 4.92
CA CYS A 360 -2.00 5.57 6.12
C CYS A 360 -1.30 6.40 7.21
N LYS A 361 -0.01 6.15 7.46
CA LYS A 361 0.77 6.92 8.43
C LYS A 361 0.85 8.40 8.05
N ASN A 362 1.11 8.70 6.78
CA ASN A 362 1.19 10.08 6.31
C ASN A 362 -0.15 10.83 6.50
N VAL A 363 -1.28 10.14 6.26
CA VAL A 363 -2.62 10.70 6.47
C VAL A 363 -2.94 10.85 7.96
N ALA A 364 -2.59 9.86 8.79
CA ALA A 364 -2.75 9.94 10.25
C ALA A 364 -2.00 11.13 10.86
N VAL A 365 -0.80 11.45 10.36
CA VAL A 365 -0.05 12.65 10.77
C VAL A 365 -0.80 13.94 10.41
N LYS A 366 -1.51 13.99 9.28
CA LYS A 366 -2.32 15.15 8.92
C LYS A 366 -3.53 15.30 9.83
N MET A 367 -4.24 14.20 10.09
CA MET A 367 -5.33 14.14 11.08
C MET A 367 -4.85 14.63 12.46
N ALA A 368 -3.69 14.17 12.93
CA ALA A 368 -3.09 14.62 14.17
C ALA A 368 -2.86 16.14 14.19
N ASN A 369 -2.30 16.72 13.11
CA ASN A 369 -2.10 18.15 13.04
C ASN A 369 -3.43 18.92 13.08
N SER A 370 -4.46 18.47 12.34
CA SER A 370 -5.80 19.08 12.37
C SER A 370 -6.44 19.04 13.76
N ALA A 371 -6.37 17.89 14.46
CA ALA A 371 -6.89 17.76 15.82
C ALA A 371 -6.14 18.68 16.80
N ARG A 372 -4.81 18.77 16.69
CA ARG A 372 -3.99 19.67 17.52
C ARG A 372 -4.32 21.14 17.29
N ASP A 373 -4.45 21.55 16.02
CA ASP A 373 -4.76 22.94 15.66
C ASP A 373 -6.16 23.33 16.16
N GLY A 374 -7.16 22.45 15.98
CA GLY A 374 -8.51 22.64 16.51
C GLY A 374 -8.55 22.77 18.04
N LEU A 375 -7.83 21.89 18.75
CA LEU A 375 -7.71 21.95 20.20
C LEU A 375 -7.08 23.27 20.66
N PHE A 376 -5.92 23.65 20.12
CA PHE A 376 -5.25 24.87 20.55
C PHE A 376 -6.08 26.13 20.24
N LEU A 377 -6.78 26.14 19.11
CA LEU A 377 -7.70 27.22 18.78
C LEU A 377 -8.86 27.30 19.77
N SER A 378 -9.41 26.17 20.22
CA SER A 378 -10.46 26.14 21.24
C SER A 378 -9.99 26.72 22.58
N MET A 379 -8.74 26.48 22.96
CA MET A 379 -8.15 27.01 24.20
C MET A 379 -7.94 28.52 24.13
N GLU A 380 -7.60 29.07 22.96
CA GLU A 380 -7.48 30.52 22.75
C GLU A 380 -8.82 31.26 22.98
N LEU A 381 -9.96 30.61 22.69
CA LEU A 381 -11.30 31.19 22.88
C LEU A 381 -11.62 31.47 24.35
N LEU A 382 -10.97 30.77 25.28
CA LEU A 382 -11.14 31.01 26.73
C LEU A 382 -10.53 32.33 27.18
N GLU A 383 -9.48 32.82 26.49
CA GLU A 383 -8.86 34.11 26.77
C GLU A 383 -9.56 35.25 26.02
N SER A 384 -9.85 35.02 24.74
CA SER A 384 -10.46 36.01 23.84
C SER A 384 -11.41 35.32 22.87
N TYR A 385 -12.68 35.28 23.23
CA TYR A 385 -13.72 34.69 22.39
C TYR A 385 -13.85 35.43 21.05
N ASP A 386 -13.76 34.69 19.96
CA ASP A 386 -13.92 35.18 18.59
C ASP A 386 -14.80 34.19 17.80
N GLU A 387 -15.84 34.71 17.17
CA GLU A 387 -16.87 33.90 16.50
C GLU A 387 -16.30 33.17 15.27
N GLU A 388 -15.36 33.79 14.55
CA GLU A 388 -14.73 33.16 13.37
C GLU A 388 -13.83 32.00 13.81
N LYS A 389 -13.04 32.20 14.87
CA LYS A 389 -12.23 31.13 15.48
C LYS A 389 -13.10 29.98 16.02
N ALA A 390 -14.25 30.28 16.62
CA ALA A 390 -15.20 29.26 17.08
C ALA A 390 -15.74 28.42 15.90
N GLY A 391 -16.06 29.07 14.78
CA GLY A 391 -16.44 28.38 13.55
C GLY A 391 -15.32 27.51 12.97
N LEU A 392 -14.06 27.95 13.06
CA LEU A 392 -12.90 27.16 12.65
C LEU A 392 -12.67 25.92 13.51
N VAL A 393 -12.96 25.96 14.82
CA VAL A 393 -12.88 24.75 15.69
C VAL A 393 -13.84 23.67 15.19
N LEU A 394 -15.10 24.04 14.90
CA LEU A 394 -16.08 23.10 14.33
C LEU A 394 -15.63 22.57 12.96
N HIS A 395 -15.03 23.43 12.15
CA HIS A 395 -14.48 23.00 10.86
C HIS A 395 -13.34 21.98 11.01
N TYR A 396 -12.47 22.13 12.02
CA TYR A 396 -11.43 21.14 12.29
C TYR A 396 -12.02 19.80 12.75
N GLU A 397 -13.09 19.80 13.53
CA GLU A 397 -13.79 18.57 13.93
C GLU A 397 -14.42 17.86 12.73
N ASP A 398 -15.14 18.57 11.87
CA ASP A 398 -15.66 18.03 10.59
C ASP A 398 -14.54 17.40 9.73
N ILE A 399 -13.34 18.00 9.74
CA ILE A 399 -12.18 17.47 9.01
C ILE A 399 -11.64 16.19 9.66
N VAL A 400 -11.50 16.18 11.00
CA VAL A 400 -10.97 15.04 11.76
C VAL A 400 -11.90 13.83 11.65
N ASP A 401 -13.22 14.02 11.76
CA ASP A 401 -14.21 12.96 11.58
C ASP A 401 -14.08 12.30 10.21
N ARG A 402 -13.96 13.12 9.16
CA ARG A 402 -13.74 12.62 7.80
C ARG A 402 -12.44 11.85 7.66
N TYR A 403 -11.38 12.27 8.36
CA TYR A 403 -10.14 11.49 8.41
C TYR A 403 -10.35 10.15 9.10
N GLU A 404 -11.03 10.11 10.25
CA GLU A 404 -11.30 8.88 10.99
C GLU A 404 -12.05 7.86 10.11
N ASP A 405 -13.11 8.30 9.42
CA ASP A 405 -13.94 7.46 8.56
C ASP A 405 -13.16 6.86 7.38
N GLU A 406 -12.50 7.71 6.59
CA GLU A 406 -11.79 7.28 5.38
C GLU A 406 -10.54 6.46 5.71
N LEU A 407 -9.74 6.92 6.69
CA LEU A 407 -8.53 6.23 7.13
C LEU A 407 -8.87 4.92 7.85
N GLY A 408 -9.85 4.92 8.74
CA GLY A 408 -10.34 3.73 9.44
C GLY A 408 -10.86 2.67 8.47
N THR A 409 -11.70 3.07 7.51
CA THR A 409 -12.22 2.18 6.46
C THR A 409 -11.09 1.56 5.64
N TYR A 410 -10.06 2.35 5.30
CA TYR A 410 -8.93 1.88 4.53
C TYR A 410 -8.03 0.93 5.34
N LEU A 411 -7.75 1.26 6.61
CA LEU A 411 -6.97 0.42 7.53
C LEU A 411 -7.61 -0.95 7.75
N VAL A 412 -8.94 -1.03 7.87
CA VAL A 412 -9.67 -2.30 7.98
C VAL A 412 -9.47 -3.17 6.74
N LYS A 413 -9.55 -2.59 5.53
CA LYS A 413 -9.29 -3.30 4.27
C LYS A 413 -7.83 -3.76 4.19
N LEU A 414 -6.89 -2.94 4.65
CA LEU A 414 -5.47 -3.23 4.65
C LEU A 414 -5.09 -4.34 5.63
N ASN A 415 -5.75 -4.41 6.78
CA ASN A 415 -5.54 -5.48 7.77
C ASN A 415 -5.87 -6.88 7.21
N GLY A 416 -6.73 -6.96 6.18
CA GLY A 416 -7.04 -8.20 5.46
C GLY A 416 -5.99 -8.66 4.46
N LYS A 417 -4.88 -7.91 4.27
CA LYS A 417 -3.81 -8.22 3.31
C LYS A 417 -2.61 -8.90 3.97
N SER A 418 -1.72 -9.45 3.15
CA SER A 418 -0.47 -10.10 3.57
C SER A 418 0.56 -9.09 4.12
N LEU A 419 0.37 -8.62 5.36
CA LEU A 419 1.29 -7.68 6.03
C LEU A 419 2.54 -8.37 6.62
N THR A 420 3.61 -7.61 6.81
CA THR A 420 4.71 -8.02 7.70
C THR A 420 4.27 -7.87 9.16
N LYS A 421 4.97 -8.52 10.11
CA LYS A 421 4.67 -8.34 11.55
C LYS A 421 4.71 -6.86 11.95
N LYS A 422 5.76 -6.15 11.50
CA LYS A 422 5.93 -4.72 11.75
C LYS A 422 4.77 -3.90 11.17
N ASP A 423 4.40 -4.14 9.92
CA ASP A 423 3.31 -3.42 9.26
C ASP A 423 1.96 -3.69 9.93
N SER A 424 1.72 -4.93 10.37
CA SER A 424 0.50 -5.30 11.11
C SER A 424 0.41 -4.59 12.45
N GLN A 425 1.52 -4.46 13.18
CA GLN A 425 1.57 -3.67 14.42
C GLN A 425 1.33 -2.17 14.16
N ILE A 426 1.90 -1.61 13.08
CA ILE A 426 1.65 -0.21 12.69
C ILE A 426 0.17 -0.01 12.35
N VAL A 427 -0.44 -0.89 11.54
CA VAL A 427 -1.88 -0.80 11.21
C VAL A 427 -2.74 -0.87 12.47
N SER A 428 -2.40 -1.76 13.40
CA SER A 428 -3.11 -1.89 14.67
C SER A 428 -2.98 -0.62 15.53
N MET A 429 -1.76 -0.07 15.66
CA MET A 429 -1.56 1.20 16.37
C MET A 429 -2.32 2.35 15.71
N LEU A 430 -2.29 2.46 14.38
CA LEU A 430 -3.03 3.50 13.67
C LEU A 430 -4.53 3.38 13.91
N LEU A 431 -5.10 2.17 13.92
CA LEU A 431 -6.53 1.95 14.21
C LEU A 431 -6.93 2.42 15.62
N HIS A 432 -6.02 2.41 16.59
CA HIS A 432 -6.29 2.95 17.92
C HIS A 432 -6.08 4.46 17.98
N VAL A 433 -4.94 4.93 17.49
CA VAL A 433 -4.52 6.34 17.59
C VAL A 433 -5.43 7.30 16.82
N ILE A 434 -6.02 6.87 15.69
CA ILE A 434 -6.99 7.73 14.98
C ILE A 434 -8.23 8.02 15.83
N GLY A 435 -8.68 7.07 16.65
CA GLY A 435 -9.78 7.28 17.58
C GLY A 435 -9.40 8.23 18.71
N ASP A 436 -8.15 8.16 19.22
CA ASP A 436 -7.68 9.15 20.20
C ASP A 436 -7.60 10.58 19.59
N PHE A 437 -7.26 10.72 18.31
CA PHE A 437 -7.29 12.02 17.63
C PHE A 437 -8.71 12.57 17.44
N GLU A 438 -9.68 11.73 17.08
CA GLU A 438 -11.11 12.10 17.03
C GLU A 438 -11.58 12.58 18.41
N ARG A 439 -11.33 11.81 19.47
CA ARG A 439 -11.72 12.21 20.83
C ARG A 439 -11.10 13.51 21.29
N ILE A 440 -9.84 13.77 20.96
CA ILE A 440 -9.21 15.06 21.26
C ILE A 440 -9.92 16.22 20.53
N SER A 441 -10.38 15.97 19.30
CA SER A 441 -11.18 16.93 18.53
C SER A 441 -12.56 17.15 19.15
N ASP A 442 -13.25 16.11 19.61
CA ASP A 442 -14.50 16.22 20.38
C ASP A 442 -14.33 17.12 21.60
N HIS A 443 -13.23 16.91 22.36
CA HIS A 443 -12.93 17.72 23.53
C HIS A 443 -12.63 19.18 23.17
N ALA A 444 -12.07 19.46 21.99
CA ALA A 444 -11.91 20.83 21.49
C ALA A 444 -13.27 21.53 21.29
N VAL A 445 -14.26 20.82 20.76
CA VAL A 445 -15.63 21.35 20.62
C VAL A 445 -16.24 21.65 21.99
N ASN A 446 -16.09 20.74 22.97
CA ASN A 446 -16.57 20.97 24.33
C ASN A 446 -15.90 22.17 25.01
N ILE A 447 -14.60 22.38 24.79
CA ILE A 447 -13.87 23.56 25.30
C ILE A 447 -14.38 24.84 24.64
N LYS A 448 -14.64 24.81 23.32
CA LYS A 448 -15.27 25.92 22.59
C LYS A 448 -16.64 26.26 23.17
N GLU A 449 -17.48 25.27 23.45
CA GLU A 449 -18.80 25.46 24.06
C GLU A 449 -18.71 26.06 25.46
N ALA A 450 -17.75 25.63 26.27
CA ALA A 450 -17.48 26.25 27.57
C ALA A 450 -17.07 27.72 27.44
N ALA A 451 -16.25 28.06 26.44
CA ALA A 451 -15.87 29.45 26.15
C ALA A 451 -17.07 30.31 25.68
N GLU A 452 -17.95 29.72 24.86
CA GLU A 452 -19.18 30.34 24.38
C GLU A 452 -20.15 30.62 25.54
N GLU A 453 -20.33 29.66 26.45
CA GLU A 453 -21.13 29.83 27.66
C GLU A 453 -20.59 30.96 28.54
N MET A 454 -19.26 31.04 28.72
CA MET A 454 -18.63 32.12 29.47
C MET A 454 -18.92 33.49 28.86
N ARG A 455 -18.88 33.61 27.54
CA ARG A 455 -19.17 34.85 26.81
C ARG A 455 -20.63 35.24 26.95
N ASP A 456 -21.55 34.32 26.69
CA ASP A 456 -23.00 34.57 26.71
C ASP A 456 -23.50 34.98 28.09
N LYS A 457 -23.01 34.29 29.12
CA LYS A 457 -23.33 34.58 30.52
C LYS A 457 -22.45 35.68 31.14
N LYS A 458 -21.51 36.24 30.36
CA LYS A 458 -20.55 37.28 30.79
C LYS A 458 -19.78 36.89 32.05
N LEU A 459 -19.40 35.62 32.15
CA LEU A 459 -18.67 35.05 33.28
C LEU A 459 -17.18 35.36 33.14
N LYS A 460 -16.53 35.63 34.27
CA LYS A 460 -15.08 35.84 34.33
C LYS A 460 -14.49 35.19 35.56
N PHE A 461 -13.41 34.42 35.35
CA PHE A 461 -12.65 33.87 36.47
C PHE A 461 -11.96 34.99 37.26
N SER A 462 -11.85 34.81 38.58
CA SER A 462 -10.99 35.66 39.41
C SER A 462 -9.53 35.56 38.97
N ASP A 463 -8.73 36.60 39.17
CA ASP A 463 -7.31 36.62 38.77
C ASP A 463 -6.53 35.39 39.28
N LYS A 464 -6.82 34.96 40.51
CA LYS A 464 -6.20 33.76 41.10
C LYS A 464 -6.64 32.46 40.43
N ALA A 465 -7.92 32.36 40.03
CA ALA A 465 -8.43 31.20 39.30
C ALA A 465 -7.91 31.18 37.85
N ALA A 466 -7.82 32.34 37.20
CA ALA A 466 -7.26 32.46 35.86
C ALA A 466 -5.77 32.10 35.84
N ALA A 467 -4.98 32.53 36.84
CA ALA A 467 -3.57 32.18 36.95
C ALA A 467 -3.37 30.66 37.14
N GLU A 468 -4.19 30.03 37.98
CA GLU A 468 -4.19 28.58 38.18
C GLU A 468 -4.59 27.81 36.90
N LEU A 469 -5.66 28.23 36.21
CA LEU A 469 -6.10 27.62 34.95
C LEU A 469 -5.06 27.79 33.84
N LYS A 470 -4.32 28.90 33.83
CA LYS A 470 -3.23 29.14 32.89
C LYS A 470 -2.07 28.17 33.06
N VAL A 471 -1.70 27.82 34.29
CA VAL A 471 -0.71 26.77 34.57
C VAL A 471 -1.17 25.44 33.96
N TYR A 472 -2.44 25.09 34.17
CA TYR A 472 -3.01 23.85 33.65
C TYR A 472 -3.12 23.82 32.12
N THR A 473 -3.53 24.93 31.52
CA THR A 473 -3.54 25.15 30.05
C THR A 473 -2.13 24.99 29.47
N THR A 474 -1.10 25.50 30.16
CA THR A 474 0.30 25.37 29.72
C THR A 474 0.78 23.92 29.79
N ALA A 475 0.36 23.16 30.82
CA ALA A 475 0.66 21.73 30.92
C ALA A 475 -0.01 20.94 29.79
N ILE A 476 -1.26 21.27 29.43
CA ILE A 476 -1.95 20.68 28.27
C ILE A 476 -1.25 20.97 26.95
N HIS A 477 -0.85 22.21 26.70
CA HIS A 477 -0.10 22.51 25.48
C HIS A 477 1.18 21.68 25.38
N GLU A 478 1.87 21.45 26.50
CA GLU A 478 3.09 20.65 26.52
C GLU A 478 2.84 19.17 26.27
N ILE A 479 1.85 18.56 26.95
CA ILE A 479 1.57 17.12 26.79
C ILE A 479 1.08 16.79 25.38
N VAL A 480 0.22 17.64 24.81
CA VAL A 480 -0.30 17.48 23.43
C VAL A 480 0.83 17.59 22.42
N ASN A 481 1.66 18.64 22.50
CA ASN A 481 2.79 18.77 21.59
C ASN A 481 3.75 17.58 21.70
N MET A 482 4.05 17.14 22.92
CA MET A 482 4.94 16.02 23.15
C MET A 482 4.41 14.72 22.55
N ALA A 483 3.13 14.38 22.78
CA ALA A 483 2.53 13.16 22.24
C ALA A 483 2.45 13.19 20.70
N PHE A 484 2.02 14.32 20.12
CA PHE A 484 1.81 14.46 18.68
C PHE A 484 3.15 14.53 17.91
N ASP A 485 4.14 15.23 18.47
CA ASP A 485 5.47 15.28 17.89
C ASP A 485 6.20 13.93 18.02
N ALA A 486 6.02 13.22 19.15
CA ALA A 486 6.53 11.86 19.31
C ALA A 486 5.92 10.90 18.29
N PHE A 487 4.60 10.94 18.08
CA PHE A 487 3.92 10.15 17.04
C PHE A 487 4.45 10.48 15.64
N THR A 488 4.55 11.76 15.30
CA THR A 488 4.99 12.24 13.98
C THR A 488 6.44 11.84 13.68
N THR A 489 7.32 11.94 14.68
CA THR A 489 8.75 11.65 14.55
C THR A 489 9.13 10.20 14.89
N GLU A 490 8.16 9.38 15.33
CA GLU A 490 8.37 8.05 15.91
C GLU A 490 9.39 8.04 17.07
N ASN A 491 9.44 9.12 17.85
CA ASN A 491 10.39 9.26 18.95
C ASN A 491 9.86 8.65 20.25
N VAL A 492 10.27 7.40 20.51
CA VAL A 492 9.90 6.63 21.71
C VAL A 492 10.39 7.28 23.00
N GLU A 493 11.54 7.94 23.00
CA GLU A 493 12.07 8.63 24.18
C GLU A 493 11.20 9.84 24.55
N ALA A 494 10.76 10.61 23.54
CA ALA A 494 9.82 11.70 23.75
C ALA A 494 8.47 11.20 24.27
N ALA A 495 7.94 10.11 23.70
CA ALA A 495 6.71 9.47 24.17
C ALA A 495 6.80 9.02 25.64
N GLY A 496 7.95 8.52 26.08
CA GLY A 496 8.17 8.11 27.47
C GLY A 496 8.08 9.25 28.51
N ASN A 497 8.01 10.51 28.08
CA ASN A 497 7.84 11.67 28.97
C ASN A 497 6.38 12.15 29.06
N VAL A 498 5.47 11.56 28.29
CA VAL A 498 4.04 11.91 28.30
C VAL A 498 3.36 11.42 29.58
N GLU A 499 3.60 10.15 29.95
CA GLU A 499 2.99 9.53 31.13
C GLU A 499 3.32 10.25 32.46
N PRO A 500 4.58 10.64 32.74
CA PRO A 500 4.88 11.43 33.93
C PRO A 500 4.13 12.77 34.00
N LEU A 501 3.85 13.39 32.84
CA LEU A 501 3.11 14.65 32.79
C LEU A 501 1.60 14.42 32.96
N GLU A 502 1.05 13.32 32.44
CA GLU A 502 -0.33 12.88 32.69
C GLU A 502 -0.61 12.70 34.19
N GLU A 503 0.27 12.05 34.95
CA GLU A 503 0.14 11.94 36.41
C GLU A 503 0.11 13.31 37.13
N VAL A 504 0.88 14.28 36.63
CA VAL A 504 0.86 15.65 37.17
C VAL A 504 -0.42 16.38 36.76
N MET A 505 -0.93 16.13 35.56
CA MET A 505 -2.21 16.65 35.08
C MET A 505 -3.37 16.20 35.98
N ASP A 506 -3.35 14.94 36.41
CA ASP A 506 -4.31 14.36 37.34
C ASP A 506 -4.23 15.00 38.74
N TYR A 507 -3.00 15.21 39.23
CA TYR A 507 -2.76 15.96 40.46
C TYR A 507 -3.31 17.40 40.38
N LEU A 508 -3.05 18.10 39.28
CA LEU A 508 -3.53 19.47 39.06
C LEU A 508 -5.06 19.54 39.03
N LYS A 509 -5.73 18.60 38.35
CA LYS A 509 -7.20 18.50 38.34
C LYS A 509 -7.76 18.40 39.76
N ALA A 510 -7.22 17.49 40.57
CA ALA A 510 -7.68 17.28 41.94
C ALA A 510 -7.48 18.54 42.82
N GLU A 511 -6.31 19.19 42.71
CA GLU A 511 -5.97 20.38 43.48
C GLU A 511 -6.81 21.60 43.05
N LEU A 512 -7.02 21.82 41.74
CA LEU A 512 -7.88 22.88 41.22
C LEU A 512 -9.33 22.73 41.70
N LYS A 513 -9.85 21.50 41.68
CA LYS A 513 -11.19 21.19 42.18
C LYS A 513 -11.33 21.49 43.67
N ASP A 514 -10.35 21.09 44.49
CA ASP A 514 -10.40 21.35 45.93
C ASP A 514 -10.26 22.86 46.24
N ARG A 515 -9.35 23.57 45.55
CA ARG A 515 -9.22 25.03 45.65
C ARG A 515 -10.51 25.74 45.25
N HIS A 516 -11.21 25.26 44.22
CA HIS A 516 -12.50 25.80 43.81
C HIS A 516 -13.58 25.60 44.88
N VAL A 517 -13.71 24.38 45.43
CA VAL A 517 -14.65 24.09 46.54
C VAL A 517 -14.38 25.00 47.75
N ARG A 518 -13.12 25.23 48.10
CA ARG A 518 -12.74 26.18 49.17
C ARG A 518 -13.17 27.62 48.86
N ARG A 519 -13.14 28.06 47.58
CA ARG A 519 -13.60 29.40 47.15
C ARG A 519 -15.11 29.52 47.23
N LEU A 520 -15.84 28.49 46.77
CA LEU A 520 -17.30 28.41 46.87
C LEU A 520 -17.77 28.51 48.33
N ARG A 521 -17.16 27.72 49.24
CA ARG A 521 -17.49 27.74 50.68
C ARG A 521 -17.25 29.10 51.34
N LYS A 522 -16.35 29.91 50.79
CA LYS A 522 -16.03 31.27 51.26
C LYS A 522 -16.85 32.36 50.55
N GLY A 523 -17.78 32.01 49.65
CA GLY A 523 -18.57 32.96 48.87
C GLY A 523 -17.75 33.78 47.87
N LYS A 524 -16.55 33.32 47.48
CA LYS A 524 -15.63 34.04 46.58
C LYS A 524 -15.82 33.69 45.10
N CYS A 525 -16.75 32.79 44.77
CA CYS A 525 -17.04 32.32 43.42
C CYS A 525 -18.51 31.92 43.32
N THR A 526 -19.08 31.93 42.10
CA THR A 526 -20.45 31.51 41.81
C THR A 526 -20.49 30.02 41.44
N ILE A 527 -21.65 29.39 41.64
CA ILE A 527 -21.87 27.98 41.27
C ILE A 527 -21.75 27.80 39.75
N GLU A 528 -22.23 28.76 38.96
CA GLU A 528 -22.15 28.76 37.49
C GLU A 528 -20.71 28.68 36.97
N LEU A 529 -19.81 29.50 37.52
CA LEU A 529 -18.36 29.42 37.21
C LEU A 529 -17.75 28.09 37.63
N GLY A 530 -18.33 27.41 38.62
CA GLY A 530 -17.91 26.10 39.07
C GLY A 530 -18.23 24.98 38.08
N PHE A 531 -19.37 25.06 37.39
CA PHE A 531 -19.69 24.11 36.32
C PHE A 531 -18.71 24.26 35.16
N VAL A 532 -18.56 25.47 34.63
CA VAL A 532 -17.60 25.76 33.54
C VAL A 532 -16.18 25.31 33.91
N LEU A 533 -15.69 25.63 35.12
CA LEU A 533 -14.36 25.18 35.53
C LEU A 533 -14.25 23.67 35.58
N THR A 534 -15.28 22.98 36.08
CA THR A 534 -15.29 21.51 36.17
C THR A 534 -15.28 20.89 34.77
N ASP A 535 -16.07 21.43 33.85
CA ASP A 535 -16.12 20.94 32.48
C ASP A 535 -14.78 21.16 31.77
N LEU A 536 -14.15 22.32 31.94
CA LEU A 536 -12.82 22.60 31.38
C LEU A 536 -11.75 21.64 31.93
N ILE A 537 -11.65 21.48 33.27
CA ILE A 537 -10.62 20.61 33.84
C ILE A 537 -10.85 19.13 33.49
N THR A 538 -12.10 18.72 33.31
CA THR A 538 -12.43 17.36 32.87
C THR A 538 -12.06 17.16 31.41
N ASN A 539 -12.40 18.08 30.51
CA ASN A 539 -11.98 17.96 29.11
C ASN A 539 -10.45 17.98 28.97
N TYR A 540 -9.75 18.81 29.74
CA TYR A 540 -8.28 18.81 29.76
C TYR A 540 -7.70 17.47 30.23
N GLU A 541 -8.18 16.90 31.33
CA GLU A 541 -7.72 15.58 31.76
C GLU A 541 -8.00 14.50 30.71
N ARG A 542 -9.18 14.47 30.10
CA ARG A 542 -9.45 13.51 29.03
C ARG A 542 -8.51 13.66 27.83
N VAL A 543 -8.19 14.89 27.44
CA VAL A 543 -7.18 15.14 26.41
C VAL A 543 -5.81 14.60 26.82
N ALA A 544 -5.41 14.77 28.09
CA ALA A 544 -4.17 14.22 28.61
C ALA A 544 -4.16 12.68 28.62
N ASP A 545 -5.27 12.04 28.99
CA ASP A 545 -5.44 10.58 28.92
C ASP A 545 -5.26 10.07 27.49
N HIS A 546 -5.89 10.72 26.51
CA HIS A 546 -5.74 10.39 25.09
C HIS A 546 -4.30 10.58 24.60
N CYS A 547 -3.60 11.63 25.07
CA CYS A 547 -2.17 11.82 24.79
C CYS A 547 -1.31 10.68 25.35
N SER A 548 -1.60 10.21 26.57
CA SER A 548 -0.97 9.03 27.16
C SER A 548 -1.21 7.78 26.30
N ASN A 549 -2.46 7.50 25.91
CA ASN A 549 -2.79 6.35 25.05
C ASN A 549 -1.98 6.34 23.75
N ILE A 550 -1.88 7.50 23.07
CA ILE A 550 -1.09 7.66 21.84
C ILE A 550 0.39 7.33 22.11
N ALA A 551 0.95 7.87 23.19
CA ALA A 551 2.35 7.66 23.55
C ALA A 551 2.63 6.18 23.89
N VAL A 552 1.77 5.54 24.68
CA VAL A 552 1.89 4.12 25.05
C VAL A 552 1.81 3.25 23.80
N CYS A 553 0.83 3.48 22.92
CA CYS A 553 0.70 2.73 21.66
C CYS A 553 1.97 2.84 20.80
N LEU A 554 2.57 4.04 20.72
CA LEU A 554 3.83 4.24 20.00
C LEU A 554 4.99 3.46 20.62
N ILE A 555 5.15 3.52 21.95
CA ILE A 555 6.24 2.84 22.66
C ILE A 555 6.15 1.32 22.50
N GLN A 556 4.94 0.76 22.47
CA GLN A 556 4.73 -0.67 22.31
C GLN A 556 5.10 -1.17 20.93
N VAL A 557 4.67 -0.46 19.89
CA VAL A 557 4.91 -0.85 18.50
C VAL A 557 6.34 -0.57 18.07
N VAL A 558 6.92 0.57 18.46
CA VAL A 558 8.26 0.98 18.01
C VAL A 558 9.35 0.50 18.98
N GLY A 559 9.05 0.41 20.28
CA GLY A 559 10.03 0.12 21.33
C GLY A 559 10.11 -1.34 21.80
N ASN A 560 9.00 -2.10 21.85
CA ASN A 560 8.96 -3.37 22.63
C ASN A 560 8.34 -4.61 21.96
N ASP A 561 8.10 -4.62 20.63
CA ASP A 561 7.78 -5.86 19.88
C ASP A 561 6.52 -6.65 20.38
N GLY A 562 5.63 -5.99 21.16
CA GLY A 562 4.44 -6.56 21.81
C GLY A 562 3.30 -5.53 21.95
N PHE A 563 2.06 -6.00 22.16
CA PHE A 563 0.84 -5.17 22.23
C PHE A 563 0.06 -5.55 23.50
N ASP A 564 0.28 -4.81 24.59
CA ASP A 564 -0.48 -4.90 25.85
C ASP A 564 -0.34 -3.58 26.64
N THR A 565 -1.16 -2.58 26.29
CA THR A 565 -1.12 -1.20 26.82
C THR A 565 -1.19 -1.14 28.35
N HIS A 566 -1.98 -2.02 28.97
CA HIS A 566 -2.18 -2.03 30.41
C HIS A 566 -0.99 -2.59 31.17
N GLU A 567 -0.38 -3.68 30.69
CA GLU A 567 0.81 -4.25 31.35
C GLU A 567 2.00 -3.28 31.34
N TYR A 568 2.16 -2.48 30.28
CA TYR A 568 3.21 -1.46 30.21
C TYR A 568 3.00 -0.34 31.23
N LEU A 569 1.78 0.20 31.32
CA LEU A 569 1.43 1.26 32.26
C LEU A 569 1.63 0.80 33.71
N ASP A 570 1.19 -0.40 34.06
CA ASP A 570 1.38 -0.97 35.39
C ASP A 570 2.87 -1.13 35.74
N ASN A 571 3.70 -1.52 34.77
CA ASN A 571 5.14 -1.64 34.97
C ASN A 571 5.83 -0.27 35.14
N ILE A 572 5.42 0.75 34.39
CA ILE A 572 5.99 2.09 34.51
C ILE A 572 5.55 2.79 35.79
N LYS A 573 4.26 2.72 36.13
CA LYS A 573 3.70 3.28 37.37
C LYS A 573 4.06 2.44 38.60
N SER A 574 4.79 1.33 38.42
CA SER A 574 5.24 0.50 39.54
C SER A 574 6.09 1.30 40.53
N LYS A 575 5.96 0.96 41.82
CA LYS A 575 6.64 1.66 42.91
C LYS A 575 8.16 1.63 42.83
N ASP A 576 8.75 0.83 41.94
CA ASP A 576 10.19 0.61 41.85
C ASP A 576 10.84 1.41 40.70
N ASN A 577 10.06 2.15 39.89
CA ASN A 577 10.59 2.96 38.79
C ASN A 577 11.03 4.36 39.28
N GLU A 578 12.28 4.48 39.73
CA GLU A 578 12.83 5.74 40.23
C GLU A 578 12.95 6.84 39.16
N GLU A 579 13.22 6.49 37.90
CA GLU A 579 13.29 7.47 36.81
C GLU A 579 11.93 8.14 36.57
N PHE A 580 10.86 7.34 36.58
CA PHE A 580 9.49 7.85 36.46
C PHE A 580 9.14 8.83 37.58
N LYS A 581 9.46 8.49 38.84
CA LYS A 581 9.22 9.38 39.99
C LYS A 581 9.98 10.70 39.88
N ILE A 582 11.23 10.66 39.41
CA ILE A 582 12.04 11.87 39.21
C ILE A 582 11.37 12.78 38.18
N LYS A 583 10.88 12.22 37.06
CA LYS A 583 10.16 12.98 36.03
C LYS A 583 8.85 13.57 36.55
N VAL A 584 8.03 12.78 37.26
CA VAL A 584 6.79 13.27 37.90
C VAL A 584 7.09 14.41 38.87
N HIS A 585 8.12 14.27 39.71
CA HIS A 585 8.52 15.33 40.64
C HIS A 585 8.95 16.60 39.90
N TRP A 586 9.73 16.46 38.83
CA TRP A 586 10.18 17.58 38.01
C TRP A 586 9.00 18.33 37.37
N TYR A 587 8.04 17.60 36.78
CA TYR A 587 6.83 18.21 36.23
C TYR A 587 5.96 18.88 37.30
N LYS A 588 5.88 18.29 38.50
CA LYS A 588 5.15 18.86 39.62
C LYS A 588 5.75 20.19 40.11
N GLU A 589 7.07 20.31 40.14
CA GLU A 589 7.75 21.58 40.42
C GLU A 589 7.54 22.60 39.29
N LYS A 590 7.60 22.15 38.03
CA LYS A 590 7.43 23.01 36.86
C LYS A 590 6.03 23.64 36.79
N TYR A 591 4.99 22.90 37.18
CA TYR A 591 3.59 23.34 37.12
C TYR A 591 2.99 23.63 38.51
N GLU A 592 3.79 24.18 39.42
CA GLU A 592 3.29 24.57 40.73
C GLU A 592 2.21 25.67 40.65
N LEU A 593 1.08 25.45 41.34
CA LEU A 593 -0.05 26.38 41.32
C LEU A 593 0.17 27.57 42.30
N PRO A 594 -0.13 28.82 41.88
CA PRO A 594 0.13 30.06 42.66
C PRO A 594 -0.79 30.33 43.87
#